data_AF-A0A1V3PXI9-F1
#
_entry.id   AF-A0A1V3PXI9-F1
#
_cell.length_a   1.000
_cell.length_b   1.000
_cell.length_c   1.000
_cell.angle_alpha   90.00
_cell.angle_beta   90.00
_cell.angle_gamma   90.00
#
_symmetry.space_group_name_H-M   'P 1'
#
loop_
_entity.id
_entity.type
_entity.pdbx_description
1 polymer ?
#
loop_
_entity_poly.entity_id
_entity_poly.type
_entity_poly.pdbx_seq_one_letter_code
_entity_poly.pdbx_strand_id
1 'polypeptide(L)'
;MNEFEWRRQLRDLHQPLTPQRDLWASIDAALGDDALTRASTIQQPHDHQPGHRRRWLIATTVAASVLLAGGIGWHLQHVMGATTLASTMTKPWKPADPRLAGAAIELDAARMELQQAIQQAPDSPVLQRLLSRTEHQQTQLHQLAAQAG
;
A
#
# COMPACT_ATOMS: atom_id res chain seq x y z
N MET A 1 36.74 10.08 -1.94
CA MET A 1 36.02 9.91 -3.22
C MET A 1 35.58 11.29 -3.69
N ASN A 2 35.85 11.68 -4.95
CA ASN A 2 35.58 13.02 -5.48
C ASN A 2 34.13 13.13 -6.01
N GLU A 3 33.50 14.30 -5.95
CA GLU A 3 32.14 14.59 -6.48
C GLU A 3 31.99 14.16 -7.95
N PHE A 4 33.04 14.35 -8.74
CA PHE A 4 33.08 13.96 -10.14
C PHE A 4 32.97 12.45 -10.36
N GLU A 5 33.56 11.65 -9.46
CA GLU A 5 33.45 10.19 -9.48
C GLU A 5 32.00 9.76 -9.22
N TRP A 6 31.34 10.41 -8.25
CA TRP A 6 29.93 10.16 -7.93
C TRP A 6 29.00 10.52 -9.09
N ARG A 7 29.17 11.68 -9.72
CA ARG A 7 28.37 12.08 -10.90
C ARG A 7 28.60 11.17 -12.09
N ARG A 8 29.77 10.54 -12.20
CA ARG A 8 30.05 9.55 -13.25
C ARG A 8 29.34 8.23 -12.93
N GLN A 9 29.44 7.75 -11.70
CA GLN A 9 28.74 6.53 -11.26
C GLN A 9 27.21 6.66 -11.37
N LEU A 10 26.64 7.80 -10.97
CA LEU A 10 25.20 8.07 -11.11
C LEU A 10 24.72 8.06 -12.56
N ARG A 11 25.54 8.54 -13.50
CA ARG A 11 25.21 8.48 -14.93
C ARG A 11 25.28 7.05 -15.48
N ASP A 12 26.22 6.24 -14.98
CA ASP A 12 26.36 4.85 -15.41
C ASP A 12 25.19 3.96 -14.92
N LEU A 13 24.67 4.26 -13.72
CA LEU A 13 23.49 3.61 -13.16
C LEU A 13 22.17 3.96 -13.88
N HIS A 14 22.13 5.07 -14.63
CA HIS A 14 20.93 5.52 -15.36
C HIS A 14 20.75 4.78 -16.70
N GLN A 15 21.55 3.74 -16.99
CA GLN A 15 21.31 2.94 -18.17
C GLN A 15 20.06 2.08 -18.01
N PRO A 16 19.17 2.04 -19.03
CA PRO A 16 18.01 1.16 -19.01
C PRO A 16 18.48 -0.29 -19.03
N LEU A 17 18.42 -0.96 -17.88
CA LEU A 17 18.66 -2.39 -17.76
C LEU A 17 17.44 -3.12 -18.31
N THR A 18 17.60 -3.80 -19.44
CA THR A 18 16.61 -4.76 -19.92
C THR A 18 16.75 -6.05 -19.11
N PRO A 19 15.70 -6.50 -18.41
CA PRO A 19 15.77 -7.74 -17.65
C PRO A 19 16.04 -8.90 -18.61
N GLN A 20 17.05 -9.72 -18.29
CA GLN A 20 17.49 -10.83 -19.15
C GLN A 20 16.43 -11.94 -19.27
N ARG A 21 15.48 -11.99 -18.32
CA ARG A 21 14.35 -12.91 -18.32
C ARG A 21 13.09 -12.17 -17.93
N ASP A 22 11.97 -12.50 -18.58
CA ASP A 22 10.67 -12.06 -18.13
C ASP A 22 10.35 -12.69 -16.77
N LEU A 23 10.25 -11.85 -15.73
CA LEU A 23 9.94 -12.26 -14.37
C LEU A 23 8.43 -12.26 -14.10
N TRP A 24 7.62 -11.63 -14.96
CA TRP A 24 6.18 -11.51 -14.74
C TRP A 24 5.51 -12.87 -14.68
N ALA A 25 5.84 -13.78 -15.60
CA ALA A 25 5.30 -15.14 -15.57
C ALA A 25 5.61 -15.89 -14.26
N SER A 26 6.79 -15.70 -13.67
CA SER A 26 7.15 -16.34 -12.39
C SER A 26 6.45 -15.70 -11.19
N ILE A 27 6.21 -14.39 -11.24
CA ILE A 27 5.47 -13.67 -10.19
C ILE A 27 4.00 -14.10 -10.22
N ASP A 28 3.41 -14.20 -11.42
CA ASP A 28 2.02 -14.62 -11.60
C ASP A 28 1.80 -16.06 -11.11
N ALA A 29 2.74 -16.95 -11.40
CA ALA A 29 2.74 -18.33 -10.88
C ALA A 29 2.85 -18.36 -9.35
N ALA A 30 3.77 -17.60 -8.76
CA ALA A 30 3.94 -17.55 -7.31
C ALA A 30 2.68 -17.02 -6.58
N LEU A 31 2.02 -16.00 -7.14
CA LEU A 31 0.77 -15.46 -6.61
C LEU A 31 -0.40 -16.45 -6.74
N GLY A 32 -0.44 -17.21 -7.83
CA GLY A 32 -1.42 -18.28 -8.05
C GLY A 32 -1.25 -19.45 -7.07
N ASP A 33 0.00 -19.84 -6.80
CA ASP A 33 0.33 -20.90 -5.84
C ASP A 33 -0.04 -20.51 -4.41
N ASP A 34 0.17 -19.26 -3.99
CA ASP A 34 -0.28 -18.77 -2.68
C ASP A 34 -1.82 -18.83 -2.53
N ALA A 35 -2.56 -18.56 -3.61
CA ALA A 35 -4.02 -18.67 -3.62
C ALA A 35 -4.49 -20.14 -3.56
N LEU A 36 -3.81 -21.05 -4.25
CA LEU A 36 -4.08 -22.49 -4.20
C LEU A 36 -3.69 -23.11 -2.85
N THR A 37 -2.60 -22.66 -2.25
CA THR A 37 -2.14 -23.11 -0.93
C THR A 37 -3.11 -22.68 0.17
N ARG A 38 -3.68 -21.47 0.07
CA ARG A 38 -4.73 -20.97 0.97
C ARG A 38 -6.08 -21.68 0.78
N ALA A 39 -6.40 -22.11 -0.45
CA ALA A 39 -7.59 -22.93 -0.71
C ALA A 39 -7.42 -24.38 -0.22
N SER A 40 -6.19 -24.90 -0.25
CA SER A 40 -5.88 -26.29 0.11
C SER A 40 -5.79 -26.53 1.63
N THR A 41 -5.58 -25.49 2.45
CA THR A 41 -5.56 -25.63 3.92
C THR A 41 -6.94 -25.87 4.54
N ILE A 42 -8.03 -25.74 3.78
CA ILE A 42 -9.41 -25.86 4.30
C ILE A 42 -10.00 -27.27 4.11
N GLN A 43 -9.34 -28.19 3.40
CA GLN A 43 -10.05 -29.39 2.97
C GLN A 43 -9.24 -30.71 3.01
N GLN A 44 -9.57 -31.53 4.02
CA GLN A 44 -9.50 -32.99 3.98
C GLN A 44 -10.53 -33.58 4.96
N PRO A 45 -11.00 -34.82 4.77
CA PRO A 45 -11.49 -35.43 3.52
C PRO A 45 -12.90 -36.01 3.73
N HIS A 46 -13.71 -36.20 2.68
CA HIS A 46 -14.64 -37.34 2.68
C HIS A 46 -14.99 -37.77 1.26
N ASP A 47 -14.96 -39.08 1.14
CA ASP A 47 -15.24 -39.95 0.03
C ASP A 47 -16.68 -39.85 -0.51
N HIS A 48 -16.81 -40.27 -1.77
CA HIS A 48 -17.97 -40.82 -2.45
C HIS A 48 -19.00 -39.92 -3.19
N GLN A 49 -19.21 -40.38 -4.44
CA GLN A 49 -20.42 -40.37 -5.28
C GLN A 49 -20.65 -39.21 -6.28
N PRO A 50 -20.66 -39.50 -7.61
CA PRO A 50 -20.84 -38.50 -8.67
C PRO A 50 -22.32 -38.38 -9.05
N GLY A 51 -23.02 -37.37 -8.52
CA GLY A 51 -24.41 -37.13 -8.93
C GLY A 51 -24.99 -35.75 -8.62
N HIS A 52 -24.34 -34.94 -7.79
CA HIS A 52 -24.90 -33.65 -7.33
C HIS A 52 -24.18 -32.40 -7.86
N ARG A 53 -23.20 -32.56 -8.75
CA ARG A 53 -22.38 -31.46 -9.29
C ARG A 53 -23.17 -30.39 -10.07
N ARG A 54 -24.34 -30.73 -10.63
CA ARG A 54 -25.07 -29.83 -11.52
C ARG A 54 -25.99 -28.83 -10.79
N ARG A 55 -26.48 -29.17 -9.60
CA ARG A 55 -27.34 -28.28 -8.81
C ARG A 55 -26.55 -27.28 -7.94
N TRP A 56 -25.27 -27.53 -7.71
CA TRP A 56 -24.42 -26.67 -6.87
C TRP A 56 -23.86 -25.45 -7.60
N LEU A 57 -23.92 -25.42 -8.95
CA LEU A 57 -23.41 -24.30 -9.76
C LEU A 57 -24.36 -23.10 -9.85
N ILE A 58 -25.62 -23.23 -9.40
CA ILE A 58 -26.59 -22.13 -9.43
C ILE A 58 -26.65 -21.41 -8.06
N ALA A 59 -26.32 -22.09 -6.96
CA ALA A 59 -26.33 -21.48 -5.64
C ALA A 59 -25.11 -20.57 -5.39
N THR A 60 -23.96 -20.85 -6.01
CA THR A 60 -22.73 -20.07 -5.83
C THR A 60 -22.75 -18.74 -6.59
N THR A 61 -23.42 -18.64 -7.74
CA THR A 61 -23.48 -17.40 -8.52
C THR A 61 -24.30 -16.32 -7.82
N VAL A 62 -25.41 -16.66 -7.16
CA VAL A 62 -26.24 -15.69 -6.44
C VAL A 62 -25.53 -15.17 -5.19
N ALA A 63 -24.90 -16.05 -4.39
CA ALA A 63 -24.15 -15.63 -3.20
C ALA A 63 -22.90 -14.79 -3.55
N ALA A 64 -22.18 -15.15 -4.62
CA ALA A 64 -21.05 -14.36 -5.12
C ALA A 64 -21.48 -12.98 -5.60
N SER A 65 -22.66 -12.86 -6.25
CA SER A 65 -23.16 -11.58 -6.75
C SER A 65 -23.53 -10.61 -5.61
N VAL A 66 -24.11 -11.12 -4.51
CA VAL A 66 -24.46 -10.30 -3.34
C VAL A 66 -23.20 -9.88 -2.56
N LEU A 67 -22.20 -10.76 -2.44
CA LEU A 67 -20.91 -10.41 -1.82
C LEU A 67 -20.10 -9.44 -2.69
N LEU A 68 -20.16 -9.56 -4.02
CA LEU A 68 -19.49 -8.64 -4.94
C LEU A 68 -20.17 -7.25 -4.92
N ALA A 69 -21.51 -7.18 -4.93
CA ALA A 69 -22.23 -5.91 -4.82
C ALA A 69 -22.02 -5.22 -3.46
N GLY A 70 -22.03 -5.99 -2.36
CA GLY A 70 -21.75 -5.47 -1.01
C GLY A 70 -20.29 -5.05 -0.80
N GLY A 71 -19.35 -5.83 -1.33
CA GLY A 71 -17.91 -5.54 -1.25
C GLY A 71 -17.48 -4.36 -2.12
N ILE A 72 -18.03 -4.22 -3.33
CA ILE A 72 -17.77 -3.07 -4.21
C ILE A 72 -18.39 -1.81 -3.62
N GLY A 73 -19.60 -1.86 -3.06
CA GLY A 73 -20.22 -0.72 -2.38
C GLY A 73 -19.42 -0.23 -1.17
N TRP A 74 -18.90 -1.16 -0.36
CA TRP A 74 -18.03 -0.85 0.78
C TRP A 74 -16.68 -0.26 0.34
N HIS A 75 -16.04 -0.83 -0.68
CA HIS A 75 -14.78 -0.33 -1.23
C HIS A 75 -14.95 1.04 -1.91
N LEU A 76 -16.06 1.29 -2.62
CA LEU A 76 -16.33 2.61 -3.20
C LEU A 76 -16.62 3.69 -2.16
N GLN A 77 -17.26 3.35 -1.03
CA GLN A 77 -17.44 4.32 0.07
C GLN A 77 -16.08 4.73 0.68
N HIS A 78 -15.14 3.79 0.82
CA HIS A 78 -13.77 4.10 1.25
C HIS A 78 -12.99 4.93 0.21
N VAL A 79 -13.19 4.71 -1.10
CA VAL A 79 -12.49 5.44 -2.17
C VAL A 79 -13.12 6.82 -2.46
N MET A 80 -14.45 6.97 -2.36
CA MET A 80 -15.13 8.27 -2.55
C MET A 80 -14.94 9.21 -1.35
N GLY A 81 -14.75 8.68 -0.14
CA GLY A 81 -14.28 9.47 1.00
C GLY A 81 -12.87 10.03 0.78
N ALA A 82 -11.98 9.26 0.15
CA ALA A 82 -10.63 9.69 -0.20
C ALA A 82 -10.60 10.72 -1.35
N THR A 83 -11.55 10.66 -2.28
CA THR A 83 -11.56 11.53 -3.47
C THR A 83 -12.09 12.94 -3.18
N THR A 84 -13.01 13.10 -2.22
CA THR A 84 -13.63 14.41 -1.94
C THR A 84 -12.79 15.30 -1.01
N LEU A 85 -11.82 14.73 -0.30
CA LEU A 85 -10.87 15.47 0.55
C LEU A 85 -9.56 15.86 -0.18
N ALA A 86 -9.40 15.45 -1.44
CA ALA A 86 -8.21 15.74 -2.25
C ALA A 86 -8.07 17.22 -2.66
N SER A 87 -9.02 18.10 -2.31
CA SER A 87 -9.06 19.48 -2.80
C SER A 87 -8.47 20.55 -1.87
N THR A 88 -7.77 20.16 -0.80
CA THR A 88 -6.84 21.04 -0.07
C THR A 88 -5.45 20.45 -0.17
N MET A 89 -4.95 20.37 -1.40
CA MET A 89 -3.61 19.85 -1.70
C MET A 89 -2.58 20.87 -1.21
N THR A 90 -2.29 20.84 0.10
CA THR A 90 -1.07 21.39 0.65
C THR A 90 0.06 20.70 -0.11
N LYS A 91 0.83 21.49 -0.86
CA LYS A 91 1.94 20.96 -1.66
C LYS A 91 2.84 20.14 -0.72
N PRO A 92 3.06 18.83 -0.98
CA PRO A 92 3.92 18.02 -0.14
C PRO A 92 5.31 18.67 -0.10
N TRP A 93 5.76 19.02 1.11
CA TRP A 93 7.03 19.69 1.30
C TRP A 93 8.17 18.72 0.99
N LYS A 94 9.15 19.17 0.22
CA LYS A 94 10.30 18.36 -0.21
C LYS A 94 11.60 19.05 0.21
N PRO A 95 12.43 18.43 1.05
CA PRO A 95 13.71 19.01 1.46
C PRO A 95 14.69 19.09 0.27
N ALA A 96 15.60 20.06 0.32
CA ALA A 96 16.65 20.22 -0.70
C ALA A 96 17.73 19.13 -0.59
N ASP A 97 18.04 18.69 0.63
CA ASP A 97 18.94 17.55 0.87
C ASP A 97 18.24 16.23 0.50
N PRO A 98 18.75 15.47 -0.50
CA PRO A 98 18.16 14.19 -0.91
C PRO A 98 18.21 13.13 0.19
N ARG A 99 19.10 13.26 1.18
CA ARG A 99 19.20 12.31 2.30
C ARG A 99 18.00 12.38 3.23
N LEU A 100 17.32 13.52 3.28
CA LEU A 100 16.12 13.74 4.10
C LEU A 100 14.82 13.47 3.32
N ALA A 101 14.89 13.29 2.00
CA ALA A 101 13.71 13.17 1.15
C ALA A 101 12.85 11.94 1.47
N GLY A 102 13.48 10.79 1.75
CA GLY A 102 12.76 9.56 2.10
C GLY A 102 11.97 9.71 3.41
N ALA A 103 12.64 10.20 4.46
CA ALA A 103 12.00 10.44 5.75
C ALA A 103 10.90 11.51 5.68
N ALA A 104 11.03 12.53 4.83
CA ALA A 104 9.96 13.50 4.60
C ALA A 104 8.70 12.86 3.99
N ILE A 105 8.88 11.95 3.01
CA ILE A 105 7.77 11.23 2.37
C ILE A 105 7.10 10.29 3.37
N GLU A 106 7.89 9.50 4.11
CA GLU A 106 7.35 8.54 5.09
C GLU A 106 6.60 9.23 6.22
N LEU A 107 7.13 10.33 6.77
CA LEU A 107 6.46 11.06 7.84
C LEU A 107 5.18 11.75 7.38
N ASP A 108 5.12 12.23 6.13
CA ASP A 108 3.87 12.82 5.61
C ASP A 108 2.80 11.74 5.38
N ALA A 109 3.18 10.59 4.81
CA ALA A 109 2.29 9.44 4.67
C ALA A 109 1.77 8.95 6.04
N ALA A 110 2.67 8.78 7.02
CA ALA A 110 2.30 8.38 8.37
C ALA A 110 1.33 9.37 9.02
N ARG A 111 1.53 10.68 8.81
CA ARG A 111 0.61 11.71 9.30
C ARG A 111 -0.79 11.58 8.67
N MET A 112 -0.86 11.37 7.36
CA MET A 112 -2.14 11.18 6.65
C MET A 112 -2.88 9.93 7.16
N GLU A 113 -2.17 8.81 7.33
CA GLU A 113 -2.74 7.58 7.87
C GLU A 113 -3.22 7.74 9.31
N LEU A 114 -2.47 8.44 10.16
CA LEU A 114 -2.89 8.71 11.55
C LEU A 114 -4.10 9.62 11.61
N GLN A 115 -4.18 10.64 10.76
CA GLN A 115 -5.35 11.50 10.65
C GLN A 115 -6.58 10.70 10.20
N GLN A 116 -6.42 9.78 9.26
CA GLN A 116 -7.50 8.87 8.84
C GLN A 116 -7.89 7.91 9.97
N ALA A 117 -6.93 7.33 10.69
CA ALA A 117 -7.21 6.44 11.82
C ALA A 117 -7.94 7.17 12.96
N ILE A 118 -7.61 8.43 13.22
CA ILE A 118 -8.30 9.27 14.21
C ILE A 118 -9.74 9.56 13.79
N GLN A 119 -10.02 9.73 12.49
CA GLN A 119 -11.41 9.87 12.03
C GLN A 119 -12.24 8.61 12.32
N GLN A 120 -11.62 7.42 12.29
CA GLN A 120 -12.28 6.16 12.61
C GLN A 120 -12.41 5.90 14.12
N ALA A 121 -11.45 6.40 14.91
CA ALA A 121 -11.38 6.21 16.35
C ALA A 121 -10.98 7.52 17.08
N PRO A 122 -11.89 8.50 17.17
CA PRO A 122 -11.57 9.85 17.67
C PRO A 122 -11.15 9.85 19.14
N ASP A 123 -11.71 8.94 19.93
CA ASP A 123 -11.48 8.85 21.37
C ASP A 123 -10.21 8.06 21.74
N SER A 124 -9.36 7.71 20.76
CA SER A 124 -8.13 6.97 21.02
C SER A 124 -6.98 7.89 21.46
N PRO A 125 -6.59 7.89 22.76
CA PRO A 125 -5.49 8.73 23.24
C PRO A 125 -4.12 8.26 22.75
N VAL A 126 -4.02 7.02 22.23
CA VAL A 126 -2.77 6.49 21.65
C VAL A 126 -2.52 7.11 20.29
N LEU A 127 -3.54 7.18 19.43
CA LEU A 127 -3.43 7.76 18.09
C LEU A 127 -3.11 9.25 18.16
N GLN A 128 -3.74 9.99 19.08
CA GLN A 128 -3.47 11.41 19.29
C GLN A 128 -2.02 11.66 19.75
N ARG A 129 -1.49 10.82 20.65
CA ARG A 129 -0.08 10.89 21.09
C ARG A 129 0.89 10.51 19.99
N LEU A 130 0.52 9.56 19.13
CA LEU A 130 1.36 9.15 18.01
C LEU A 130 1.41 10.26 16.95
N LEU A 131 0.26 10.86 16.62
CA LEU A 131 0.18 12.00 15.70
C LEU A 131 1.05 13.16 16.19
N SER A 132 0.92 13.56 17.46
CA SER A 132 1.71 14.66 17.99
C SER A 132 3.21 14.38 17.94
N ARG A 133 3.65 13.12 18.18
CA ARG A 133 5.05 12.73 18.01
C ARG A 133 5.51 12.83 16.55
N THR A 134 4.69 12.39 15.60
CA THR A 134 4.99 12.49 14.16
C THR A 134 5.13 13.96 13.74
N GLU A 135 4.27 14.86 14.23
CA GLU A 135 4.38 16.30 13.97
C GLU A 135 5.66 16.92 14.56
N HIS A 136 6.08 16.48 15.75
CA HIS A 136 7.36 16.90 16.33
C HIS A 136 8.54 16.42 15.47
N GLN A 137 8.50 15.17 14.98
CA GLN A 137 9.53 14.63 14.09
C GLN A 137 9.60 15.38 12.76
N GLN A 138 8.45 15.73 12.17
CA GLN A 138 8.41 16.58 10.97
C GLN A 138 9.06 17.94 11.23
N THR A 139 8.75 18.58 12.35
CA THR A 139 9.35 19.87 12.74
C THR A 139 10.87 19.77 12.89
N GLN A 140 11.36 18.69 13.51
CA GLN A 140 12.81 18.42 13.61
C GLN A 140 13.43 18.21 12.23
N LEU A 141 12.76 17.49 11.34
CA LEU A 141 13.25 17.25 9.98
C LEU A 141 13.30 18.55 9.16
N HIS A 142 12.35 19.46 9.35
CA HIS A 142 12.40 20.82 8.79
C HIS A 142 13.61 21.62 9.29
N GLN A 143 13.92 21.55 10.59
CA GLN A 143 15.10 22.22 11.15
C GLN A 143 16.41 21.66 10.59
N LEU A 144 16.51 20.33 10.47
CA LEU A 144 17.67 19.68 9.87
C LEU A 144 17.82 20.07 8.40
N ALA A 145 16.73 20.10 7.65
CA ALA A 145 16.74 20.53 6.25
C ALA A 145 17.16 21.99 6.09
N ALA A 146 16.77 22.87 7.01
CA ALA A 146 17.19 24.28 7.02
C ALA A 146 18.69 24.46 7.36
N GLN A 147 19.31 23.51 8.06
CA GLN A 147 20.75 23.52 8.38
C GLN A 147 21.60 22.90 7.28
N ALA A 148 21.01 22.04 6.45
CA ALA A 148 21.70 21.29 5.38
C ALA A 148 21.66 21.96 4.00
N GLY A 149 20.84 23.00 3.84
CA GLY A 149 20.73 23.82 2.62
C GLY A 149 21.53 25.10 2.71
#